data_AF-A0A1R1ESY5-F1
#
_entry.id   AF-A0A1R1ESY5-F1
#
_cell.length_a   1.000
_cell.length_b   1.000
_cell.length_c   1.000
_cell.angle_alpha   90.00
_cell.angle_beta   90.00
_cell.angle_gamma   90.00
#
_symmetry.space_group_name_H-M   'P 1'
#
loop_
_entity.id
_entity.type
_entity.pdbx_description
1 polymer ?
#
loop_
_entity_poly.entity_id
_entity_poly.type
_entity_poly.pdbx_seq_one_letter_code
_entity_poly.pdbx_strand_id
1 'polypeptide(L)' 'MLITLAVIVVAAIIGWIDLPGLIHRKEWRETAVYSVMLLTATVFSVIASNLWEIPSPLYIIMWIYDPVNHILARLTGT' A
#
# COMPACT_ATOMS: atom_id res chain seq x y z
N MET A 1 -3.34 -10.41 -1.30
CA MET A 1 -2.41 -10.93 -2.34
C MET A 1 -2.04 -9.89 -3.39
N LEU A 2 -2.98 -9.24 -4.09
CA LEU A 2 -2.65 -8.21 -5.11
C LEU A 2 -1.83 -7.04 -4.53
N ILE A 3 -2.24 -6.50 -3.38
CA ILE A 3 -1.55 -5.38 -2.72
C ILE A 3 -0.14 -5.80 -2.29
N THR A 4 0.01 -7.00 -1.76
CA THR A 4 1.32 -7.58 -1.40
C THR A 4 2.24 -7.69 -2.61
N LEU A 5 1.72 -8.13 -3.76
CA LEU A 5 2.48 -8.20 -5.01
C LEU A 5 2.94 -6.80 -5.44
N ALA A 6 2.05 -5.80 -5.36
CA ALA A 6 2.38 -4.41 -5.68
C ALA A 6 3.48 -3.87 -4.75
N VAL A 7 3.43 -4.15 -3.45
CA VAL A 7 4.46 -3.78 -2.47
C VAL A 7 5.83 -4.36 -2.88
N ILE A 8 5.88 -5.65 -3.24
CA ILE A 8 7.13 -6.31 -3.65
C ILE A 8 7.69 -5.70 -4.95
N VAL A 9 6.82 -5.44 -5.94
CA VAL A 9 7.23 -4.83 -7.21
C VAL A 9 7.80 -3.43 -6.98
N VAL A 10 7.14 -2.61 -6.15
CA VAL A 10 7.63 -1.27 -5.81
C VAL A 10 8.97 -1.33 -5.09
N ALA A 11 9.13 -2.22 -4.11
CA ALA A 11 10.41 -2.42 -3.42
C ALA A 11 11.52 -2.86 -4.38
N ALA A 12 11.22 -3.74 -5.35
CA ALA A 12 12.16 -4.18 -6.37
C ALA A 12 12.58 -3.04 -7.31
N ILE A 13 11.64 -2.19 -7.74
CA ILE A 13 11.93 -1.02 -8.56
C ILE A 13 12.84 -0.04 -7.82
N ILE A 14 12.50 0.28 -6.57
CA ILE A 14 13.31 1.16 -5.71
C ILE A 14 14.73 0.60 -5.57
N GLY A 15 14.84 -0.69 -5.25
CA GLY A 15 16.13 -1.35 -5.13
C GLY A 15 16.92 -1.34 -6.45
N TRP A 16 16.26 -1.57 -7.58
CA TRP A 16 16.89 -1.58 -8.90
C TRP A 16 17.44 -0.21 -9.32
N ILE A 17 16.81 0.88 -8.88
CA ILE A 17 17.26 2.25 -9.19
C ILE A 17 18.42 2.65 -8.27
N ASP A 18 18.29 2.40 -6.96
CA ASP A 18 19.21 2.96 -5.96
C ASP A 18 20.42 2.07 -5.66
N LEU A 19 20.25 0.74 -5.54
CA LEU A 19 21.38 -0.16 -5.21
C LEU A 19 22.52 -0.12 -6.22
N PRO A 20 22.33 -0.14 -7.56
CA PRO A 20 23.45 -0.15 -8.46
C PRO A 20 24.31 1.10 -8.28
N GLY A 21 23.72 2.27 -8.02
CA GLY A 21 24.47 3.50 -7.75
C GLY A 21 25.46 3.36 -6.59
N LEU A 22 24.99 2.83 -5.45
CA LEU A 22 25.82 2.64 -4.26
C LEU A 22 26.88 1.54 -4.45
N ILE A 23 26.52 0.45 -5.14
CA ILE A 23 27.47 -0.65 -5.44
C ILE A 23 28.61 -0.16 -6.34
N HIS A 24 28.31 0.63 -7.38
CA HIS A 24 29.33 1.18 -8.28
C HIS A 24 30.27 2.14 -7.56
N ARG A 25 29.78 2.88 -6.55
CA ARG A 25 30.57 3.78 -5.70
C ARG A 25 31.40 3.04 -4.64
N LYS A 26 31.23 1.71 -4.51
CA LYS A 26 31.86 0.86 -3.47
C LYS A 26 31.53 1.30 -2.05
N GLU A 27 30.37 1.93 -1.85
CA GLU A 27 29.88 2.41 -0.56
C GLU A 27 29.23 1.26 0.23
N TRP A 28 29.98 0.20 0.52
CA TRP A 28 29.46 -1.05 1.08
C TRP A 28 28.66 -0.90 2.37
N ARG A 29 29.09 0.04 3.24
CA ARG A 29 28.38 0.35 4.49
C ARG A 29 27.01 0.96 4.22
N GLU A 30 26.92 1.87 3.26
CA GLU A 30 25.67 2.53 2.89
C GLU A 30 24.75 1.55 2.17
N THR A 31 25.30 0.71 1.27
CA THR A 31 24.54 -0.35 0.61
C THR A 31 23.92 -1.30 1.63
N ALA A 32 24.68 -1.68 2.67
CA ALA A 32 24.18 -2.55 3.74
C ALA A 32 23.05 -1.89 4.54
N VAL A 33 23.24 -0.64 4.98
CA VAL A 33 22.21 0.10 5.74
C VAL A 33 20.95 0.30 4.89
N TYR A 34 21.12 0.74 3.65
CA TYR A 34 20.02 0.92 2.70
C TYR A 34 19.24 -0.38 2.48
N SER A 35 19.93 -1.48 2.20
CA SER A 35 19.29 -2.78 1.95
C SER A 35 18.51 -3.27 3.17
N VAL A 36 19.07 -3.11 4.38
CA VAL A 36 18.38 -3.48 5.62
C VAL A 36 17.13 -2.63 5.82
N MET A 37 17.21 -1.32 5.59
CA MET A 37 16.05 -0.42 5.70
C MET A 37 14.98 -0.77 4.66
N LEU A 38 15.37 -1.00 3.41
CA LEU A 38 14.45 -1.37 2.33
C LEU A 38 13.75 -2.70 2.62
N LEU A 39 14.48 -3.71 3.09
CA LEU A 39 13.91 -4.99 3.51
C LEU A 39 12.94 -4.82 4.67
N THR A 40 13.31 -4.04 5.68
CA THR A 40 12.46 -3.78 6.86
C THR A 40 11.17 -3.08 6.45
N ALA A 41 11.27 -2.03 5.63
CA ALA A 41 10.11 -1.32 5.10
C ALA A 41 9.20 -2.25 4.26
N THR A 42 9.80 -3.13 3.45
CA THR A 42 9.06 -4.10 2.64
C THR A 42 8.32 -5.11 3.52
N VAL A 43 8.96 -5.67 4.54
CA VAL A 43 8.34 -6.61 5.48
C VAL A 43 7.16 -5.96 6.21
N PHE A 44 7.34 -4.75 6.74
CA PHE A 44 6.24 -4.03 7.39
C PHE A 44 5.10 -3.69 6.43
N SER A 45 5.41 -3.31 5.19
CA SER A 45 4.39 -3.05 4.17
C SER A 45 3.63 -4.31 3.79
N VAL A 46 4.30 -5.46 3.71
CA VAL A 46 3.65 -6.76 3.49
C VAL A 46 2.71 -7.09 4.64
N ILE A 47 3.16 -6.96 5.89
CA ILE A 47 2.32 -7.18 7.08
C ILE A 47 1.10 -6.24 7.04
N ALA A 48 1.33 -4.94 6.86
CA ALA A 48 0.26 -3.94 6.78
C ALA A 48 -0.73 -4.25 5.65
N SER A 49 -0.25 -4.68 4.48
CA SER A 49 -1.12 -5.03 3.34
C SER A 49 -2.03 -6.24 3.59
N ASN A 50 -1.62 -7.15 4.49
CA ASN A 50 -2.40 -8.33 4.84
C ASN A 50 -3.29 -8.10 6.07
N LEU A 51 -2.94 -7.14 6.93
CA LEU A 51 -3.80 -6.64 8.00
C LEU A 51 -4.89 -5.69 7.47
N TRP A 52 -4.70 -5.14 6.28
CA TRP A 52 -5.69 -4.28 5.65
C TRP A 52 -6.89 -5.10 5.19
N GLU A 53 -7.96 -5.09 6.00
CA GLU A 53 -9.27 -5.57 5.58
C GLU A 53 -9.77 -4.64 4.48
N ILE A 54 -9.75 -5.13 3.22
CA ILE A 54 -10.39 -4.44 2.12
C ILE A 54 -11.87 -4.36 2.49
N PRO A 55 -12.45 -3.16 2.70
CA PRO A 55 -13.86 -3.04 3.02
C PRO A 55 -14.65 -3.73 1.91
N SER A 56 -15.65 -4.52 2.30
CA SER A 56 -16.45 -5.27 1.32
C SER A 56 -16.93 -4.31 0.21
N PRO A 57 -17.00 -4.73 -1.07
CA PRO A 57 -17.50 -3.88 -2.14
C PRO A 57 -18.89 -3.29 -1.83
N LEU A 58 -19.68 -4.01 -1.02
CA LEU A 58 -20.95 -3.54 -0.48
C LEU A 58 -20.82 -2.23 0.30
N TYR A 59 -19.72 -2.01 1.01
CA TYR A 59 -19.47 -0.77 1.76
C TYR A 59 -19.30 0.44 0.84
N ILE A 60 -18.67 0.25 -0.31
CA ILE A 60 -18.56 1.30 -1.34
C ILE A 60 -19.94 1.60 -1.92
N ILE A 61 -20.74 0.57 -2.18
CA ILE A 61 -22.11 0.73 -2.66
C ILE A 61 -22.97 1.45 -1.62
N MET A 62 -22.88 1.07 -0.35
CA MET A 62 -23.58 1.73 0.76
C MET A 62 -23.17 3.19 0.89
N TRP A 63 -21.87 3.50 0.81
CA TRP A 63 -21.38 4.87 0.87
C TRP A 63 -21.93 5.77 -0.26
N ILE A 64 -22.15 5.20 -1.45
CA ILE A 64 -22.80 5.90 -2.58
C ILE A 64 -24.31 6.03 -2.37
N TYR A 65 -24.96 5.00 -1.81
CA TYR A 65 -26.41 4.96 -1.62
C TYR A 65 -26.90 5.77 -0.42
N ASP A 66 -26.15 5.84 0.66
CA ASP A 66 -26.49 6.59 1.88
C ASP A 66 -26.90 8.05 1.63
N PRO A 67 -26.15 8.86 0.85
CA PRO A 67 -26.57 10.24 0.57
C PRO A 67 -27.89 10.29 -0.20
N VAL A 68 -28.12 9.35 -1.12
CA VAL A 68 -29.38 9.25 -1.87
C VAL A 68 -30.52 8.86 -0.92
N ASN A 69 -30.28 7.90 -0.02
CA ASN A 69 -31.26 7.42 0.94
C ASN A 69 -31.67 8.53 1.92
N HIS A 70 -30.72 9.35 2.38
CA HIS A 70 -31.01 10.51 3.23
C HIS A 70 -31.84 11.59 2.51
N ILE A 71 -31.59 11.80 1.22
CA ILE A 71 -32.40 12.73 0.41
C ILE A 71 -33.82 12.19 0.25
N LEU A 72 -33.96 10.91 -0.06
CA LEU A 72 -35.26 10.25 -0.20
C LEU A 72 -36.03 10.27 1.12
N ALA A 73 -35.41 9.88 2.24
CA ALA A 73 -36.00 9.93 3.58
C ALA A 73 -36.61 11.31 3.91
N ARG A 74 -35.87 12.39 3.63
CA ARG A 74 -36.35 13.76 3.80
C ARG A 74 -37.54 14.13 2.90
N LEU A 75 -37.64 13.54 1.72
CA LEU A 75 -38.73 13.79 0.77
C LEU A 75 -39.98 12.95 1.08
N THR A 76 -39.81 11.71 1.54
CA THR A 76 -40.93 10.83 1.93
C THR A 76 -41.40 10.99 3.38
N GLY A 77 -40.75 11.84 4.17
CA GLY A 77 -41.24 12.21 5.52
C GLY A 77 -41.03 11.15 6.60
N THR A 78 -40.08 10.24 6.41
CA THR A 78 -39.58 9.28 7.42
C THR A 78 -38.20 9.66 7.89
#